data_AF-A0A6C1NNH4-F1
#
_entry.id   AF-A0A6C1NNH4-F1
#
_cell.length_a   1.000
_cell.length_b   1.000
_cell.length_c   1.000
_cell.angle_alpha   90.00
_cell.angle_beta   90.00
_cell.angle_gamma   90.00
#
_symmetry.space_group_name_H-M   'P 1'
#
loop_
_entity.id
_entity.type
_entity.pdbx_description
1 polymer ?
#
loop_
_entity_poly.entity_id
_entity_poly.type
_entity_poly.pdbx_seq_one_letter_code
_entity_poly.pdbx_strand_id
1 'polypeptide(L)'
;MIDLTPLDIRQKRGDFRKGMRGYDPAEVDGFLELAAERLEEVVKALRALEQEAEVLRARVEGQEGRQQAVQDALVTAQELREEIREQARREADLVLREAEEDARRIREGAQRVLAERQHELDELNRARDRFLRGFRTLLEREMDAVRVEEERPILEKLDLDALQVFRSRRERPSEDEADHADDVDDRDSGDDLDEPSPEEDPHDRS
;
A
#
# COMPACT_ATOMS: atom_id res chain seq x y z
N MET A 1 5.66 27.41 -75.18
CA MET A 1 6.00 28.84 -75.37
C MET A 1 5.08 29.34 -76.47
N ILE A 2 4.45 30.51 -76.30
CA ILE A 2 3.59 31.07 -77.36
C ILE A 2 4.50 31.98 -78.19
N ASP A 3 4.99 31.45 -79.31
CA ASP A 3 6.01 32.09 -80.14
C ASP A 3 5.45 33.21 -81.05
N LEU A 4 4.19 33.61 -80.83
CA LEU A 4 3.47 34.64 -81.57
C LEU A 4 2.40 35.25 -80.66
N THR A 5 2.51 36.52 -80.30
CA THR A 5 1.50 37.22 -79.48
C THR A 5 0.46 37.94 -80.35
N PRO A 6 -0.71 38.33 -79.79
CA PRO A 6 -1.67 39.21 -80.49
C PRO A 6 -1.04 40.51 -81.00
N LEU A 7 -0.03 41.03 -80.28
CA LEU A 7 0.69 42.22 -80.68
C LEU A 7 1.57 41.97 -81.91
N ASP A 8 2.22 40.81 -82.00
CA ASP A 8 3.07 40.44 -83.14
C ASP A 8 2.24 40.24 -84.42
N ILE A 9 1.02 39.68 -84.29
CA ILE A 9 0.06 39.60 -85.41
C ILE A 9 -0.33 41.00 -85.89
N ARG A 10 -0.67 41.91 -84.98
CA ARG A 10 -0.99 43.31 -85.30
C ARG A 10 0.20 44.06 -85.92
N GLN A 11 1.42 43.82 -85.45
CA GLN A 11 2.64 44.42 -86.01
C GLN A 11 2.98 43.88 -87.41
N LYS A 12 2.58 42.65 -87.75
CA LYS A 12 2.77 42.09 -89.09
C LYS A 12 1.87 42.74 -90.16
N ARG A 13 0.81 43.43 -89.77
CA ARG A 13 -0.11 44.14 -90.67
C ARG A 13 0.63 45.16 -91.54
N GLY A 14 0.38 45.16 -92.85
CA GLY A 14 1.11 45.98 -93.83
C GLY A 14 2.59 45.61 -94.07
N ASP A 15 3.17 44.73 -93.26
CA ASP A 15 4.62 44.39 -93.25
C ASP A 15 4.93 43.11 -94.07
N PHE A 16 4.10 42.85 -95.08
CA PHE A 16 4.21 41.74 -96.03
C PHE A 16 4.75 42.22 -97.38
N ARG A 17 5.65 41.43 -97.99
CA ARG A 17 6.21 41.74 -99.31
C ARG A 17 5.14 41.58 -100.40
N LYS A 18 4.94 42.61 -101.21
CA LYS A 18 3.99 42.60 -102.33
C LYS A 18 4.58 41.83 -103.52
N GLY A 19 3.80 40.90 -104.08
CA GLY A 19 4.15 40.12 -105.27
C GLY A 19 3.13 40.32 -106.41
N MET A 20 3.53 40.03 -107.65
CA MET A 20 2.73 40.30 -108.86
C MET A 20 1.42 39.48 -108.97
N ARG A 21 1.25 38.47 -108.11
CA ARG A 21 0.03 37.67 -107.88
C ARG A 21 -0.06 37.32 -106.38
N GLY A 22 -0.48 38.29 -105.55
CA GLY A 22 -0.68 38.11 -104.11
C GLY A 22 -2.15 38.16 -103.71
N TYR A 23 -2.44 37.85 -102.44
CA TYR A 23 -3.74 38.09 -101.80
C TYR A 23 -4.05 39.60 -101.70
N ASP A 24 -5.34 39.95 -101.56
CA ASP A 24 -5.75 41.33 -101.32
C ASP A 24 -5.25 41.81 -99.94
N PRO A 25 -4.44 42.88 -99.86
CA PRO A 25 -3.97 43.42 -98.58
C PRO A 25 -5.11 43.80 -97.62
N ALA A 26 -6.28 44.24 -98.12
CA ALA A 26 -7.39 44.66 -97.27
C ALA A 26 -8.08 43.47 -96.59
N GLU A 27 -8.27 42.36 -97.30
CA GLU A 27 -8.82 41.12 -96.72
C GLU A 27 -7.84 40.48 -95.73
N VAL A 28 -6.54 40.47 -96.06
CA VAL A 28 -5.48 39.96 -95.18
C VAL A 28 -5.38 40.79 -93.90
N ASP A 29 -5.40 42.12 -93.99
CA ASP A 29 -5.40 43.01 -92.83
C ASP A 29 -6.62 42.75 -91.92
N GLY A 30 -7.81 42.56 -92.49
CA GLY A 30 -9.03 42.24 -91.72
C GLY A 30 -8.97 40.87 -91.04
N PHE A 31 -8.41 39.87 -91.72
CA PHE A 31 -8.18 38.54 -91.13
C PHE A 31 -7.15 38.57 -90.00
N LEU A 32 -6.07 39.36 -90.14
CA LEU A 32 -5.04 39.53 -89.10
C LEU A 32 -5.61 40.20 -87.85
N GLU A 33 -6.49 41.19 -87.99
CA GLU A 33 -7.14 41.82 -86.83
C GLU A 33 -8.04 40.82 -86.08
N LEU A 34 -8.88 40.06 -86.81
CA LEU A 34 -9.71 39.00 -86.22
C LEU A 34 -8.84 37.89 -85.56
N ALA A 35 -7.75 37.48 -86.20
CA ALA A 35 -6.83 36.50 -85.65
C ALA A 35 -6.14 37.01 -84.37
N ALA A 36 -5.77 38.29 -84.31
CA ALA A 36 -5.21 38.92 -83.12
C ALA A 36 -6.24 38.97 -81.97
N GLU A 37 -7.49 39.38 -82.24
CA GLU A 37 -8.56 39.37 -81.22
C GLU A 37 -8.81 37.96 -80.67
N ARG A 38 -8.96 36.95 -81.52
CA ARG A 38 -9.17 35.56 -81.09
C ARG A 38 -7.98 35.00 -80.30
N LEU A 39 -6.75 35.34 -80.70
CA LEU A 39 -5.58 34.95 -79.94
C LEU A 39 -5.53 35.66 -78.58
N GLU A 40 -5.98 36.92 -78.49
CA GLU A 40 -6.06 37.66 -77.23
C GLU A 40 -7.09 37.06 -76.27
N GLU A 41 -8.27 36.64 -76.77
CA GLU A 41 -9.26 35.86 -76.01
C GLU A 41 -8.66 34.55 -75.48
N VAL A 42 -7.99 33.77 -76.33
CA VAL A 42 -7.37 32.49 -75.96
C VAL A 42 -6.25 32.68 -74.93
N VAL A 43 -5.39 33.71 -75.07
CA VAL A 43 -4.32 34.01 -74.10
C VAL A 43 -4.89 34.45 -72.75
N LYS A 44 -6.00 35.21 -72.73
CA LYS A 44 -6.70 35.58 -71.49
C LYS A 44 -7.31 34.36 -70.81
N ALA A 45 -7.98 33.49 -71.56
CA ALA A 45 -8.55 32.25 -71.05
C ALA A 45 -7.48 31.29 -70.51
N LEU A 46 -6.37 31.11 -71.23
CA LEU A 46 -5.25 30.27 -70.81
C LEU A 46 -4.68 30.74 -69.46
N ARG A 47 -4.40 32.04 -69.32
CA ARG A 47 -3.89 32.62 -68.05
C ARG A 47 -4.87 32.44 -66.90
N ALA A 48 -6.17 32.55 -67.14
CA ALA A 48 -7.19 32.32 -66.12
C ALA A 48 -7.22 30.84 -65.68
N LEU A 49 -7.18 29.90 -66.62
CA LEU A 49 -7.08 28.47 -66.30
C LEU A 49 -5.77 28.09 -65.62
N GLU A 50 -4.64 28.71 -65.99
CA GLU A 50 -3.35 28.49 -65.34
C GLU A 50 -3.39 28.94 -63.87
N GLN A 51 -3.96 30.12 -63.58
CA GLN A 51 -4.17 30.61 -62.22
C GLN A 51 -5.12 29.71 -61.41
N GLU A 52 -6.24 29.29 -61.99
CA GLU A 52 -7.16 28.36 -61.33
C GLU A 52 -6.51 27.00 -61.04
N ALA A 53 -5.70 26.48 -61.98
CA ALA A 53 -4.96 25.24 -61.81
C ALA A 53 -3.91 25.33 -60.69
N GLU A 54 -3.20 26.46 -60.53
CA GLU A 54 -2.28 26.65 -59.40
C GLU A 54 -3.02 26.69 -58.06
N VAL A 55 -4.14 27.43 -57.97
CA VAL A 55 -4.97 27.48 -56.75
C VAL A 55 -5.53 26.09 -56.39
N LEU A 56 -5.97 25.32 -57.39
CA LEU A 56 -6.45 23.95 -57.17
C LEU A 56 -5.32 23.00 -56.74
N ARG A 57 -4.13 23.09 -57.33
CA ARG A 57 -2.96 22.28 -56.91
C ARG A 57 -2.57 22.57 -55.46
N ALA A 58 -2.41 23.84 -55.09
CA ALA A 58 -2.09 24.23 -53.71
C ALA A 58 -3.17 23.77 -52.71
N ARG A 59 -4.44 23.73 -53.12
CA ARG A 59 -5.53 23.17 -52.32
C ARG A 59 -5.43 21.65 -52.17
N VAL A 60 -5.09 20.92 -53.24
CA VAL A 60 -4.90 19.46 -53.20
C VAL A 60 -3.72 19.10 -52.30
N GLU A 61 -2.55 19.71 -52.47
CA GLU A 61 -1.38 19.51 -51.61
C GLU A 61 -1.71 19.79 -50.14
N GLY A 62 -2.45 20.87 -49.86
CA GLY A 62 -2.93 21.19 -48.52
C GLY A 62 -3.98 20.22 -47.95
N GLN A 63 -4.70 19.47 -48.78
CA GLN A 63 -5.60 18.39 -48.35
C GLN A 63 -4.85 17.08 -48.15
N GLU A 64 -3.91 16.73 -49.02
CA GLU A 64 -3.04 15.55 -48.90
C GLU A 64 -2.19 15.62 -47.63
N GLY A 65 -1.56 16.77 -47.34
CA GLY A 65 -0.81 16.97 -46.10
C GLY A 65 -1.67 16.85 -44.82
N ARG A 66 -2.95 17.26 -44.88
CA ARG A 66 -3.90 17.05 -43.76
C ARG A 66 -4.30 15.58 -43.63
N GLN A 67 -4.51 14.90 -44.75
CA GLN A 67 -4.82 13.47 -44.76
C GLN A 67 -3.66 12.65 -44.18
N GLN A 68 -2.42 12.97 -44.55
CA GLN A 68 -1.23 12.36 -43.96
C GLN A 68 -1.17 12.60 -42.45
N ALA A 69 -1.31 13.85 -41.99
CA ALA A 69 -1.29 14.16 -40.55
C ALA A 69 -2.40 13.43 -39.75
N VAL A 70 -3.59 13.24 -40.34
CA VAL A 70 -4.66 12.42 -39.74
C VAL A 70 -4.30 10.93 -39.71
N GLN A 71 -3.66 10.42 -40.76
CA GLN A 71 -3.22 9.03 -40.84
C GLN A 71 -2.10 8.74 -39.83
N ASP A 72 -1.11 9.63 -39.70
CA ASP A 72 -0.04 9.56 -38.71
C ASP A 72 -0.63 9.61 -37.28
N ALA A 73 -1.53 10.56 -37.01
CA ALA A 73 -2.21 10.65 -35.72
C ALA A 73 -3.05 9.41 -35.38
N LEU A 74 -3.66 8.75 -36.38
CA LEU A 74 -4.36 7.48 -36.19
C LEU A 74 -3.40 6.33 -35.86
N VAL A 75 -2.20 6.28 -36.44
CA VAL A 75 -1.17 5.29 -36.08
C VAL A 75 -0.70 5.52 -34.64
N THR A 76 -0.30 6.74 -34.29
CA THR A 76 0.12 7.07 -32.92
C THR A 76 -0.98 6.80 -31.88
N ALA A 77 -2.25 7.05 -32.22
CA ALA A 77 -3.38 6.71 -31.34
C ALA A 77 -3.62 5.19 -31.20
N GLN A 78 -3.23 4.38 -32.19
CA GLN A 78 -3.25 2.92 -32.10
C GLN A 78 -2.12 2.40 -31.21
N GLU A 79 -0.91 2.90 -31.40
CA GLU A 79 0.29 2.58 -30.61
C GLU A 79 0.09 2.93 -29.12
N LEU A 80 -0.31 4.16 -28.82
CA LEU A 80 -0.58 4.63 -27.45
C LEU A 80 -1.65 3.77 -26.74
N ARG A 81 -2.69 3.37 -27.47
CA ARG A 81 -3.75 2.49 -26.95
C ARG A 81 -3.23 1.08 -26.64
N GLU A 82 -2.24 0.59 -27.38
CA GLU A 82 -1.60 -0.71 -27.14
C GLU A 82 -0.62 -0.63 -25.97
N GLU A 83 0.16 0.45 -25.87
CA GLU A 83 1.00 0.76 -24.71
C GLU A 83 0.18 0.85 -23.41
N ILE A 84 -0.93 1.60 -23.41
CA ILE A 84 -1.85 1.70 -22.26
C ILE A 84 -2.41 0.32 -21.87
N ARG A 85 -2.73 -0.54 -22.84
CA ARG A 85 -3.21 -1.91 -22.56
C ARG A 85 -2.11 -2.81 -21.99
N GLU A 86 -0.88 -2.67 -22.44
CA GLU A 86 0.25 -3.42 -21.88
C GLU A 86 0.58 -2.94 -20.47
N GLN A 87 0.63 -1.62 -20.24
CA GLN A 87 0.82 -1.05 -18.91
C GLN A 87 -0.28 -1.51 -17.94
N ALA A 88 -1.56 -1.38 -18.30
CA ALA A 88 -2.67 -1.80 -17.45
C ALA A 88 -2.64 -3.31 -17.12
N ARG A 89 -2.15 -4.15 -18.04
CA ARG A 89 -1.93 -5.59 -17.76
C ARG A 89 -0.79 -5.81 -16.77
N ARG A 90 0.36 -5.17 -16.98
CA ARG A 90 1.53 -5.26 -16.08
C ARG A 90 1.19 -4.76 -14.67
N GLU A 91 0.41 -3.70 -14.57
CA GLU A 91 -0.06 -3.12 -13.30
C GLU A 91 -1.08 -4.04 -12.61
N ALA A 92 -2.04 -4.62 -13.36
CA ALA A 92 -2.97 -5.61 -12.81
C ALA A 92 -2.27 -6.88 -12.31
N ASP A 93 -1.28 -7.40 -13.05
CA ASP A 93 -0.46 -8.54 -12.64
C ASP A 93 0.36 -8.24 -11.37
N LEU A 94 0.85 -7.00 -11.22
CA LEU A 94 1.59 -6.55 -10.03
C LEU A 94 0.66 -6.46 -8.81
N VAL A 95 -0.50 -5.80 -8.94
CA VAL A 95 -1.50 -5.69 -7.88
C VAL A 95 -2.01 -7.07 -7.43
N LEU A 96 -2.20 -8.02 -8.36
CA LEU A 96 -2.55 -9.40 -8.03
C LEU A 96 -1.47 -10.09 -7.20
N ARG A 97 -0.19 -9.94 -7.57
CA ARG A 97 0.93 -10.53 -6.80
C ARG A 97 1.06 -9.94 -5.41
N GLU A 98 0.96 -8.61 -5.28
CA GLU A 98 0.99 -7.94 -3.98
C GLU A 98 -0.17 -8.42 -3.09
N ALA A 99 -1.39 -8.50 -3.64
CA ALA A 99 -2.55 -9.01 -2.91
C ALA A 99 -2.39 -10.49 -2.51
N GLU A 100 -1.79 -11.34 -3.36
CA GLU A 100 -1.48 -12.74 -3.03
C GLU A 100 -0.42 -12.88 -1.94
N GLU A 101 0.62 -12.05 -1.96
CA GLU A 101 1.67 -12.02 -0.93
C GLU A 101 1.14 -11.50 0.41
N ASP A 102 0.35 -10.44 0.42
CA ASP A 102 -0.30 -9.91 1.62
C ASP A 102 -1.31 -10.92 2.19
N ALA A 103 -2.15 -11.54 1.34
CA ALA A 103 -3.05 -12.60 1.76
C ALA A 103 -2.31 -13.85 2.28
N ARG A 104 -1.08 -14.12 1.81
CA ARG A 104 -0.21 -15.17 2.36
C ARG A 104 0.34 -14.76 3.72
N ARG A 105 0.89 -13.54 3.85
CA ARG A 105 1.43 -12.98 5.11
C ARG A 105 0.38 -12.95 6.22
N ILE A 106 -0.86 -12.55 5.91
CA ILE A 106 -1.98 -12.56 6.84
C ILE A 106 -2.33 -13.99 7.28
N ARG A 107 -2.39 -14.95 6.35
CA ARG A 107 -2.66 -16.36 6.68
C ARG A 107 -1.59 -16.98 7.55
N GLU A 108 -0.31 -16.74 7.24
CA GLU A 108 0.81 -17.21 8.07
C GLU A 108 0.80 -16.59 9.47
N GLY A 109 0.54 -15.28 9.57
CA GLY A 109 0.39 -14.59 10.85
C GLY A 109 -0.75 -15.18 11.69
N ALA A 110 -1.93 -15.38 11.09
CA ALA A 110 -3.07 -16.01 11.75
C ALA A 110 -2.78 -17.45 12.20
N GLN A 111 -2.05 -18.24 11.39
CA GLN A 111 -1.64 -19.60 11.76
C GLN A 111 -0.67 -19.61 12.95
N ARG A 112 0.30 -18.68 13.02
CA ARG A 112 1.21 -18.55 14.17
C ARG A 112 0.45 -18.20 15.44
N VAL A 113 -0.41 -17.19 15.39
CA VAL A 113 -1.27 -16.81 16.55
C VAL A 113 -2.17 -17.96 16.98
N LEU A 114 -2.76 -18.72 16.05
CA LEU A 114 -3.56 -19.90 16.40
C LEU A 114 -2.73 -20.98 17.10
N ALA A 115 -1.50 -21.26 16.64
CA ALA A 115 -0.60 -22.22 17.27
C ALA A 115 -0.16 -21.75 18.68
N GLU A 116 0.16 -20.46 18.84
CA GLU A 116 0.48 -19.84 20.14
C GLU A 116 -0.69 -19.98 21.12
N ARG A 117 -1.92 -19.61 20.70
CA ARG A 117 -3.12 -19.74 21.56
C ARG A 117 -3.46 -21.20 21.89
N GLN A 118 -3.22 -22.14 20.97
CA GLN A 118 -3.36 -23.57 21.27
C GLN A 118 -2.35 -24.03 22.34
N HIS A 119 -1.10 -23.58 22.24
CA HIS A 119 -0.07 -23.89 23.23
C HIS A 119 -0.38 -23.29 24.62
N GLU A 120 -0.84 -22.03 24.68
CA GLU A 120 -1.31 -21.39 25.92
C GLU A 120 -2.49 -22.15 26.56
N LEU A 121 -3.47 -22.57 25.75
CA LEU A 121 -4.61 -23.37 26.22
C LEU A 121 -4.18 -24.72 26.77
N ASP A 122 -3.23 -25.39 26.12
CA ASP A 122 -2.65 -26.65 26.59
C ASP A 122 -1.94 -26.48 27.95
N GLU A 123 -1.11 -25.44 28.11
CA GLU A 123 -0.45 -25.16 29.37
C GLU A 123 -1.44 -24.77 30.48
N LEU A 124 -2.47 -24.00 30.17
CA LEU A 124 -3.53 -23.66 31.13
C LEU A 124 -4.32 -24.91 31.56
N ASN A 125 -4.63 -25.82 30.63
CA ASN A 125 -5.25 -27.11 30.95
C ASN A 125 -4.34 -27.98 31.84
N ARG A 126 -3.03 -28.04 31.53
CA ARG A 126 -2.04 -28.74 32.38
C ARG A 126 -1.94 -28.12 33.78
N ALA A 127 -1.98 -26.79 33.88
CA ALA A 127 -1.97 -26.07 35.16
C ALA A 127 -3.24 -26.35 35.98
N ARG A 128 -4.43 -26.28 35.36
CA ARG A 128 -5.70 -26.68 35.98
C ARG A 128 -5.64 -28.10 36.53
N ASP A 129 -5.14 -29.06 35.74
CA ASP A 129 -5.09 -30.45 36.16
C ASP A 129 -4.08 -30.70 37.28
N ARG A 130 -2.95 -29.98 37.31
CA ARG A 130 -2.02 -29.97 38.46
C ARG A 130 -2.71 -29.41 39.71
N PHE A 131 -3.41 -28.27 39.59
CA PHE A 131 -4.14 -27.66 40.70
C PHE A 131 -5.24 -28.58 41.25
N LEU A 132 -6.10 -29.13 40.40
CA LEU A 132 -7.20 -30.01 40.83
C LEU A 132 -6.70 -31.29 41.50
N ARG A 133 -5.56 -31.86 41.05
CA ARG A 133 -4.92 -33.00 41.73
C ARG A 133 -4.37 -32.59 43.10
N GLY A 134 -3.60 -31.50 43.18
CA GLY A 134 -3.05 -31.01 44.45
C GLY A 134 -4.14 -30.63 45.48
N PHE A 135 -5.21 -29.99 45.01
CA PHE A 135 -6.35 -29.61 45.85
C PHE A 135 -7.13 -30.83 46.35
N ARG A 136 -7.30 -31.87 45.52
CA ARG A 136 -7.87 -33.15 45.97
C ARG A 136 -7.02 -33.78 47.07
N THR A 137 -5.71 -33.90 46.86
CA THR A 137 -4.79 -34.49 47.85
C THR A 137 -4.75 -33.69 49.16
N LEU A 138 -4.88 -32.36 49.08
CA LEU A 138 -5.04 -31.52 50.28
C LEU A 138 -6.34 -31.85 51.02
N LEU A 139 -7.49 -31.89 50.33
CA LEU A 139 -8.78 -32.23 50.94
C LEU A 139 -8.80 -33.64 51.54
N GLU A 140 -8.19 -34.62 50.85
CA GLU A 140 -8.02 -35.99 51.37
C GLU A 140 -7.21 -35.98 52.68
N ARG A 141 -6.09 -35.24 52.73
CA ARG A 141 -5.27 -35.08 53.94
C ARG A 141 -6.04 -34.43 55.10
N GLU A 142 -6.76 -33.35 54.84
CA GLU A 142 -7.53 -32.65 55.89
C GLU A 142 -8.72 -33.50 56.37
N MET A 143 -9.38 -34.25 55.49
CA MET A 143 -10.41 -35.22 55.88
C MET A 143 -9.85 -36.35 56.75
N ASP A 144 -8.67 -36.88 56.44
CA ASP A 144 -8.03 -37.91 57.25
C ASP A 144 -7.55 -37.34 58.61
N ALA A 145 -7.11 -36.08 58.67
CA ALA A 145 -6.82 -35.40 59.92
C ALA A 145 -8.08 -35.22 60.80
N VAL A 146 -9.22 -34.86 60.20
CA VAL A 146 -10.52 -34.78 60.92
C VAL A 146 -10.94 -36.15 61.44
N ARG A 147 -10.84 -37.21 60.63
CA ARG A 147 -11.15 -38.60 61.08
C ARG A 147 -10.33 -39.01 62.30
N VAL A 148 -9.02 -38.71 62.30
CA VAL A 148 -8.13 -39.00 63.44
C VAL A 148 -8.54 -38.22 64.69
N GLU A 149 -9.06 -37.00 64.56
CA GLU A 149 -9.58 -36.23 65.70
C GLU A 149 -10.97 -36.72 66.16
N GLU A 150 -11.83 -37.17 65.24
CA GLU A 150 -13.13 -37.81 65.57
C GLU A 150 -12.96 -39.16 66.29
N GLU A 151 -11.90 -39.91 65.98
CA GLU A 151 -11.54 -41.16 66.66
C GLU A 151 -10.92 -40.95 68.05
N ARG A 152 -10.53 -39.71 68.42
CA ARG A 152 -10.10 -39.42 69.79
C ARG A 152 -11.29 -39.48 70.73
N PRO A 153 -11.17 -40.14 71.89
CA PRO A 153 -12.22 -40.10 72.89
C PRO A 153 -12.42 -38.64 73.34
N ILE A 154 -13.63 -38.11 73.11
CA ILE A 154 -14.12 -36.91 73.81
C ILE A 154 -13.81 -37.11 75.29
N LEU A 155 -13.17 -36.14 75.93
CA LEU A 155 -12.57 -36.21 77.28
C LEU A 155 -13.55 -36.72 78.35
N GLU A 156 -13.79 -38.04 78.40
CA GLU A 156 -14.83 -38.64 79.24
C GLU A 156 -14.44 -38.63 80.72
N LYS A 157 -13.16 -38.40 81.00
CA LYS A 157 -12.63 -38.12 82.34
C LYS A 157 -11.62 -36.99 82.30
N LEU A 158 -12.11 -35.75 82.33
CA LEU A 158 -11.48 -34.80 83.25
C LEU A 158 -11.69 -35.40 84.65
N ASP A 159 -10.66 -35.98 85.24
CA ASP A 159 -10.73 -36.48 86.61
C ASP A 159 -11.02 -35.30 87.54
N LEU A 160 -12.30 -35.13 87.91
CA LEU A 160 -12.76 -34.10 88.83
C LEU A 160 -12.07 -34.20 90.21
N ASP A 161 -11.55 -35.38 90.54
CA ASP A 161 -10.73 -35.63 91.72
C ASP A 161 -9.36 -34.92 91.64
N ALA A 162 -8.73 -34.80 90.46
CA ALA A 162 -7.49 -34.05 90.29
C ALA A 162 -7.67 -32.54 90.56
N LEU A 163 -8.87 -32.00 90.27
CA LEU A 163 -9.23 -30.61 90.61
C LEU A 163 -9.57 -30.42 92.11
N GLN A 164 -9.92 -31.49 92.84
CA GLN A 164 -10.13 -31.42 94.29
C GLN A 164 -8.80 -31.32 95.05
N VAL A 165 -7.78 -32.08 94.64
CA VAL A 165 -6.43 -32.04 95.24
C VAL A 165 -5.81 -30.63 95.18
N PHE A 166 -6.13 -29.85 94.15
CA PHE A 166 -5.63 -28.48 94.00
C PHE A 166 -6.29 -27.46 94.96
N ARG A 167 -7.49 -27.75 95.49
CA ARG A 167 -8.14 -26.90 96.51
C ARG A 167 -7.63 -27.19 97.92
N SER A 168 -7.44 -28.45 98.27
CA SER A 168 -7.07 -28.88 99.64
C SER A 168 -5.61 -28.56 100.02
N ARG A 169 -4.76 -28.12 99.08
CA ARG A 169 -3.38 -27.68 99.38
C ARG A 169 -3.23 -26.19 99.72
N ARG A 170 -4.32 -25.41 99.73
CA ARG A 170 -4.25 -23.95 99.99
C ARG A 170 -4.46 -23.56 101.45
N GLU A 171 -4.86 -24.49 102.31
CA GLU A 171 -4.99 -24.25 103.76
C GLU A 171 -3.69 -24.64 104.49
N ARG A 172 -3.12 -23.60 105.14
CA ARG A 172 -1.82 -23.47 105.85
C ARG A 172 -1.86 -24.15 107.25
N PRO A 173 -0.76 -24.24 108.07
CA PRO A 173 0.33 -23.26 108.22
C PRO A 173 1.77 -23.85 108.50
N SER A 174 2.87 -23.17 108.16
CA SER A 174 3.69 -22.15 108.90
C SER A 174 4.82 -22.71 109.78
N GLU A 175 5.88 -21.90 109.93
CA GLU A 175 7.21 -22.15 110.54
C GLU A 175 8.12 -23.15 109.78
N ASP A 176 9.43 -22.93 109.59
CA ASP A 176 10.26 -21.69 109.60
C ASP A 176 11.61 -21.92 108.85
N GLU A 177 12.54 -20.93 108.89
CA GLU A 177 13.94 -20.90 108.38
C GLU A 177 14.13 -20.95 106.84
N ALA A 178 15.03 -20.23 106.14
CA ALA A 178 15.97 -19.11 106.31
C ALA A 178 17.22 -19.42 105.45
N ASP A 179 17.75 -18.43 104.73
CA ASP A 179 18.97 -18.48 103.89
C ASP A 179 18.99 -19.47 102.70
N HIS A 180 19.69 -19.21 101.59
CA HIS A 180 20.75 -18.22 101.32
C HIS A 180 20.63 -17.63 99.89
N ALA A 181 21.40 -16.57 99.61
CA ALA A 181 21.44 -15.85 98.34
C ALA A 181 22.63 -16.28 97.43
N ASP A 182 22.89 -15.47 96.40
CA ASP A 182 24.07 -15.44 95.50
C ASP A 182 24.12 -16.52 94.38
N ASP A 183 24.52 -16.21 93.14
CA ASP A 183 24.79 -14.89 92.54
C ASP A 183 24.58 -14.88 91.00
N VAL A 184 24.71 -13.68 90.44
CA VAL A 184 24.64 -13.27 89.03
C VAL A 184 25.90 -13.68 88.24
N ASP A 185 25.77 -13.96 86.94
CA ASP A 185 26.64 -13.30 85.96
C ASP A 185 25.91 -13.08 84.63
N ASP A 186 26.08 -11.87 84.09
CA ASP A 186 25.63 -11.44 82.77
C ASP A 186 26.60 -11.91 81.68
N ARG A 187 26.12 -11.93 80.43
CA ARG A 187 26.78 -11.40 79.22
C ARG A 187 26.12 -11.94 77.94
N ASP A 188 26.17 -11.27 76.79
CA ASP A 188 26.25 -9.84 76.44
C ASP A 188 26.01 -9.74 74.91
N SER A 189 25.42 -8.63 74.48
CA SER A 189 25.42 -7.98 73.15
C SER A 189 25.74 -8.77 71.86
N GLY A 190 24.94 -8.52 70.82
CA GLY A 190 25.20 -8.94 69.44
C GLY A 190 24.10 -8.50 68.47
N ASP A 191 23.91 -7.18 68.35
CA ASP A 191 23.03 -6.56 67.35
C ASP A 191 23.68 -6.60 65.96
N ASP A 192 22.85 -6.62 64.91
CA ASP A 192 23.14 -6.12 63.54
C ASP A 192 21.93 -6.41 62.64
N LEU A 193 21.07 -5.41 62.47
CA LEU A 193 19.99 -5.37 61.48
C LEU A 193 20.50 -4.74 60.18
N ASP A 194 20.29 -5.39 59.04
CA ASP A 194 20.62 -4.86 57.72
C ASP A 194 19.36 -4.86 56.82
N GLU A 195 18.79 -3.69 56.55
CA GLU A 195 17.66 -3.48 55.63
C GLU A 195 18.15 -2.93 54.28
N PRO A 196 17.58 -3.37 53.13
CA PRO A 196 18.06 -3.00 51.81
C PRO A 196 17.55 -1.63 51.33
N SER A 197 18.38 -0.91 50.59
CA SER A 197 17.98 0.28 49.81
C SER A 197 17.79 -0.06 48.31
N PRO A 198 16.80 0.54 47.61
CA PRO A 198 16.46 0.19 46.23
C PRO A 198 17.12 1.07 45.14
N GLU A 199 17.15 0.49 43.93
CA GLU A 199 17.10 1.08 42.58
C GLU A 199 17.50 2.56 42.33
N GLU A 200 18.43 2.76 41.39
CA GLU A 200 18.28 3.75 40.31
C GLU A 200 19.19 3.38 39.11
N ASP A 201 18.60 3.13 37.93
CA ASP A 201 19.30 2.86 36.66
C ASP A 201 18.62 3.63 35.51
N PRO A 202 19.26 4.66 34.91
CA PRO A 202 18.69 5.42 33.81
C PRO A 202 19.42 5.17 32.47
N HIS A 203 19.14 4.04 31.83
CA HIS A 203 19.52 3.80 30.43
C HIS A 203 18.44 4.29 29.43
N ASP A 204 18.45 5.59 29.13
CA ASP A 204 17.93 6.13 27.86
C ASP A 204 18.64 7.44 27.48
N ARG A 205 19.41 7.42 26.37
CA ARG A 205 19.24 8.33 25.22
C ARG A 205 20.36 8.28 24.17
N SER A 206 19.90 8.37 22.91
CA SER A 206 20.59 8.78 21.66
C SER A 206 21.49 7.75 20.99
#